data_AF-A0P357-F1
#
_entry.id   AF-A0P357-F1
#
_cell.length_a   1.000
_cell.length_b   1.000
_cell.length_c   1.000
_cell.angle_alpha   90.00
_cell.angle_beta   90.00
_cell.angle_gamma   90.00
#
_symmetry.space_group_name_H-M   'P 1'
#
loop_
_entity.id
_entity.type
_entity.pdbx_description
1 polymer ?
#
loop_
_entity_poly.entity_id
_entity_poly.type
_entity_poly.pdbx_seq_one_letter_code
_entity_poly.pdbx_strand_id
1 'polypeptide(L)'
;MRSWACLRCLATLLLAACSTLNTDYPRVETTAFTAYRSTYLGRLFRTAEKSHPGKSDVSLVTTGRNAFAIRVAMTELAEHSLDLQYYI
;
A
#
# COMPACT_ATOMS: atom_id res chain seq x y z
N MET A 1 26.08 -42.23 3.67
CA MET A 1 24.68 -42.39 4.13
C MET A 1 24.16 -41.17 4.89
N ARG A 2 24.87 -40.63 5.90
CA ARG A 2 24.46 -39.41 6.64
C ARG A 2 24.30 -38.14 5.79
N SER A 3 25.15 -37.92 4.78
CA SER A 3 25.11 -36.73 3.92
C SER A 3 23.87 -36.63 3.01
N TRP A 4 23.38 -37.76 2.49
CA TRP A 4 22.16 -37.80 1.66
C TRP A 4 20.88 -37.60 2.49
N ALA A 5 20.87 -38.05 3.74
CA ALA A 5 19.76 -37.77 4.65
C ALA A 5 19.67 -36.26 4.96
N CYS A 6 20.80 -35.60 5.22
CA CYS A 6 20.83 -34.14 5.42
C CYS A 6 20.37 -33.37 4.17
N LEU A 7 20.81 -33.78 2.98
CA LEU A 7 20.41 -33.12 1.72
C LEU A 7 18.91 -33.26 1.45
N ARG A 8 18.33 -34.44 1.73
CA ARG A 8 16.89 -34.68 1.64
C ARG A 8 16.09 -33.83 2.63
N CYS A 9 16.52 -33.77 3.90
CA CYS A 9 15.87 -32.93 4.91
C CYS A 9 15.92 -31.44 4.54
N LEU A 10 17.06 -30.95 4.04
CA LEU A 10 17.21 -29.55 3.63
C LEU A 10 16.30 -29.22 2.45
N ALA A 11 16.20 -30.11 1.45
CA ALA A 11 15.29 -29.94 0.34
C ALA A 11 13.83 -29.86 0.82
N THR A 12 13.39 -30.75 1.72
CA THR A 12 12.02 -30.70 2.24
C THR A 12 11.71 -29.43 3.05
N LEU A 13 12.69 -28.89 3.79
CA LEU A 13 12.52 -27.60 4.49
C LEU A 13 12.35 -26.43 3.54
N LEU A 14 13.12 -26.39 2.44
CA LEU A 14 13.05 -25.32 1.45
C LEU A 14 11.71 -25.31 0.70
N LEU A 15 11.12 -26.48 0.42
CA LEU A 15 9.79 -26.56 -0.19
C LEU A 15 8.65 -26.16 0.77
N ALA A 16 8.85 -26.30 2.08
CA ALA A 16 7.87 -25.90 3.09
C ALA A 16 7.93 -24.39 3.45
N ALA A 17 8.91 -23.65 2.93
CA ALA A 17 9.09 -22.22 3.23
C ALA A 17 8.13 -21.29 2.45
N CYS A 18 7.28 -21.83 1.57
CA CYS A 18 6.25 -21.03 0.88
C CYS A 18 5.14 -20.64 1.86
N SER A 19 5.24 -19.45 2.46
CA SER A 19 4.14 -18.84 3.20
C SER A 19 3.09 -18.30 2.23
N THR A 20 1.93 -18.96 2.11
CA THR A 20 0.79 -18.44 1.37
C THR A 20 0.07 -17.38 2.20
N LEU A 21 -0.08 -16.17 1.67
CA LEU A 21 -0.86 -15.11 2.32
C LEU A 21 -2.34 -15.49 2.32
N ASN A 22 -3.01 -15.45 3.49
CA ASN A 22 -4.44 -15.63 3.53
C ASN A 22 -5.12 -14.41 2.89
N THR A 23 -5.69 -14.61 1.69
CA THR A 23 -6.45 -13.58 0.97
C THR A 23 -7.96 -13.74 1.19
N ASP A 24 -8.39 -14.83 1.83
CA ASP A 24 -9.79 -15.12 2.14
C ASP A 24 -10.16 -14.49 3.48
N TYR A 25 -10.27 -13.16 3.47
CA TYR A 25 -10.85 -12.38 4.55
C TYR A 25 -12.01 -11.56 4.01
N PRO A 26 -13.12 -11.44 4.76
CA PRO A 26 -14.26 -10.67 4.30
C PRO A 26 -13.85 -9.19 4.17
N ARG A 27 -13.88 -8.67 2.94
CA ARG A 27 -13.65 -7.27 2.65
C ARG A 27 -14.97 -6.62 2.24
N VAL A 28 -15.30 -5.51 2.88
CA VAL A 28 -16.41 -4.66 2.43
C VAL A 28 -15.85 -3.75 1.35
N GLU A 29 -16.40 -3.85 0.15
CA GLU A 29 -16.05 -2.93 -0.94
C GLU A 29 -16.49 -1.51 -0.56
N THR A 30 -15.57 -0.56 -0.70
CA THR A 30 -15.83 0.86 -0.47
C THR A 30 -15.43 1.66 -1.71
N THR A 31 -16.17 2.73 -1.97
CA THR A 31 -15.86 3.66 -3.06
C THR A 31 -15.43 4.99 -2.48
N ALA A 32 -14.53 5.69 -3.19
CA ALA A 32 -14.17 7.05 -2.84
C ALA A 32 -15.40 7.96 -2.78
N PHE A 33 -15.37 8.93 -1.87
CA PHE A 33 -16.45 9.90 -1.75
C PHE A 33 -16.55 10.77 -3.02
N THR A 34 -17.78 11.13 -3.38
CA THR A 34 -18.05 12.02 -4.52
C THR A 34 -17.61 13.44 -4.22
N ALA A 35 -17.38 14.26 -5.25
CA ALA A 35 -16.99 15.66 -5.12
C ALA A 35 -15.63 15.93 -4.43
N TYR A 36 -14.70 14.95 -4.41
CA TYR A 36 -13.34 15.13 -3.88
C TYR A 36 -12.61 16.39 -4.39
N ARG A 37 -12.93 16.85 -5.62
CA ARG A 37 -12.38 18.07 -6.23
C ARG A 37 -12.75 19.38 -5.52
N SER A 38 -13.79 19.39 -4.68
CA SER A 38 -14.14 20.55 -3.86
C SER A 38 -13.36 20.63 -2.56
N THR A 39 -12.52 19.64 -2.22
CA THR A 39 -11.65 19.70 -1.05
C THR A 39 -10.41 20.55 -1.31
N TYR A 40 -9.72 20.97 -0.26
CA TYR A 40 -8.42 21.63 -0.34
C TYR A 40 -7.41 20.79 -1.12
N LEU A 41 -7.25 19.51 -0.76
CA LEU A 41 -6.34 18.58 -1.45
C LEU A 41 -6.75 18.38 -2.92
N GLY A 42 -8.05 18.23 -3.20
CA GLY A 42 -8.56 18.14 -4.57
C GLY A 42 -8.25 19.37 -5.42
N ARG A 43 -8.34 20.58 -4.85
CA ARG A 43 -7.93 21.81 -5.53
C ARG A 43 -6.41 21.91 -5.70
N LEU A 44 -5.65 21.52 -4.69
CA LEU A 44 -4.18 21.57 -4.67
C LEU A 44 -3.59 20.72 -5.80
N PHE A 45 -4.08 19.50 -5.99
CA PHE A 45 -3.56 18.56 -6.98
C PHE A 45 -4.22 18.66 -8.37
N ARG A 46 -5.19 19.56 -8.56
CA ARG A 46 -5.93 19.72 -9.82
C ARG A 46 -5.03 19.91 -11.05
N THR A 47 -3.90 20.61 -10.90
CA THR A 47 -2.96 20.85 -12.02
C THR A 47 -2.19 19.57 -12.39
N ALA A 48 -1.77 18.79 -11.39
CA ALA A 48 -1.09 17.51 -11.61
C ALA A 48 -2.05 16.50 -12.27
N GLU A 49 -3.27 16.38 -11.74
CA GLU A 49 -4.32 15.51 -12.29
C GLU A 49 -4.59 15.82 -13.78
N LYS A 50 -4.69 17.10 -14.14
CA LYS A 50 -4.89 17.54 -15.54
C LYS A 50 -3.74 17.15 -16.47
N SER A 51 -2.53 17.04 -15.93
CA SER A 51 -1.34 16.67 -16.71
C SER A 51 -1.29 15.16 -16.99
N HIS A 52 -2.03 14.35 -16.22
CA HIS A 52 -2.03 12.89 -16.31
C HIS A 52 -3.47 12.31 -16.36
N PRO A 53 -4.27 12.64 -17.40
CA PRO A 53 -5.65 12.20 -17.48
C PRO A 53 -5.75 10.66 -17.51
N GLY A 54 -6.65 10.10 -16.69
CA GLY A 54 -6.89 8.67 -16.59
C GLY A 54 -5.81 7.87 -15.87
N LYS A 55 -4.82 8.54 -15.27
CA LYS A 55 -3.78 7.89 -14.46
C LYS A 55 -3.94 8.25 -12.99
N SER A 56 -3.52 7.33 -12.12
CA SER A 56 -3.31 7.63 -10.71
C SER A 56 -1.97 8.37 -10.55
N ASP A 57 -1.99 9.53 -9.88
CA ASP A 57 -0.75 10.20 -9.47
C ASP A 57 -0.22 9.52 -8.20
N VAL A 58 0.93 8.86 -8.32
CA VAL A 58 1.65 8.24 -7.20
C VAL A 58 3.09 8.72 -7.19
N SER A 59 3.64 8.93 -6.00
CA SER A 59 5.04 9.35 -5.82
C SER A 59 5.75 8.43 -4.83
N LEU A 60 6.97 8.03 -5.18
CA LEU A 60 7.79 7.17 -4.33
C LEU A 60 8.43 7.99 -3.21
N VAL A 61 8.20 7.56 -1.97
CA VAL A 61 8.81 8.15 -0.78
C VAL A 61 9.85 7.18 -0.24
N THR A 62 11.13 7.47 -0.46
CA THR A 62 12.23 6.54 -0.20
C THR A 62 12.80 6.59 1.21
N THR A 63 12.42 7.58 2.02
CA THR A 63 12.93 7.73 3.39
C THR A 63 11.80 7.70 4.42
N GLY A 64 12.05 7.01 5.54
CA GLY A 64 11.07 6.90 6.62
C GLY A 64 10.69 8.25 7.24
N ARG A 65 11.66 9.18 7.33
CA ARG A 65 11.42 10.55 7.83
C ARG A 65 10.40 11.29 6.97
N ASN A 66 10.56 11.27 5.65
CA ASN A 66 9.64 11.93 4.74
C ASN A 66 8.28 11.21 4.73
N ALA A 67 8.27 9.88 4.77
CA ALA A 67 7.03 9.11 4.82
C ALA A 67 6.22 9.42 6.08
N PHE A 68 6.88 9.56 7.24
CA PHE A 68 6.21 9.97 8.47
C PHE A 68 5.66 11.39 8.39
N ALA A 69 6.45 12.35 7.94
CA ALA A 69 6.01 13.74 7.81
C ALA A 69 4.81 13.87 6.86
N ILE A 70 4.82 13.14 5.72
CA ILE A 70 3.69 13.11 4.79
C ILE A 70 2.44 12.55 5.46
N ARG A 71 2.54 11.48 6.26
CA ARG A 71 1.38 10.91 6.97
C ARG A 71 0.79 11.89 7.99
N VAL A 72 1.63 12.61 8.73
CA VAL A 72 1.16 13.65 9.67
C VAL A 72 0.44 14.76 8.89
N ALA A 73 1.08 15.29 7.84
CA ALA A 73 0.48 16.34 7.02
C ALA A 73 -0.84 15.88 6.35
N MET A 74 -0.92 14.65 5.86
CA MET A 74 -2.16 14.11 5.26
C MET A 74 -3.26 13.93 6.30
N THR A 75 -2.92 13.60 7.55
CA THR A 75 -3.88 13.54 8.66
C THR A 75 -4.43 14.94 8.98
N GLU A 76 -3.58 15.97 8.96
CA GLU A 76 -3.99 17.35 9.22
C GLU A 76 -4.83 17.96 8.08
N LEU A 77 -4.56 17.55 6.83
CA LEU A 77 -5.21 18.10 5.63
C LEU A 77 -6.48 17.35 5.21
N ALA A 78 -6.77 16.18 5.78
CA ALA A 78 -7.92 15.37 5.41
C ALA A 78 -9.24 16.05 5.83
N GLU A 79 -10.10 16.37 4.86
CA GLU A 79 -11.41 17.01 5.13
C GLU A 79 -12.53 16.00 5.39
N HIS A 80 -12.48 14.81 4.78
CA HIS A 80 -13.57 13.81 4.82
C HIS A 80 -13.11 12.41 5.19
N SER A 81 -12.11 11.88 4.49
CA SER A 81 -11.57 10.54 4.75
C SER A 81 -10.07 10.50 4.52
N LEU A 82 -9.42 9.51 5.14
CA LEU A 82 -8.01 9.20 4.93
C LEU A 82 -7.88 7.69 4.73
N ASP A 83 -7.66 7.26 3.48
CA ASP A 83 -7.51 5.85 3.12
C ASP A 83 -6.04 5.43 3.33
N LEU A 84 -5.83 4.47 4.22
CA LEU A 84 -4.49 3.97 4.57
C LEU A 84 -4.40 2.47 4.27
N GLN A 85 -3.41 2.10 3.46
CA GLN A 85 -3.08 0.71 3.21
C GLN A 85 -1.74 0.38 3.89
N TYR A 86 -1.80 -0.44 4.94
CA TYR A 86 -0.63 -0.93 5.65
C TYR A 86 -0.53 -2.44 5.50
N TYR A 87 0.70 -2.92 5.32
CA TYR A 87 1.04 -4.30 5.57
C TYR A 87 1.52 -4.38 7.01
N ILE A 88 0.82 -5.14 7.85
CA ILE A 88 1.19 -5.44 9.24
C ILE A 88 1.75 -6.86 9.28
#